data_AF-A0A6J6GZ80-F1
#
_entry.id   AF-A0A6J6GZ80-F1
#
_cell.length_a   1.000
_cell.length_b   1.000
_cell.length_c   1.000
_cell.angle_alpha   90.00
_cell.angle_beta   90.00
_cell.angle_gamma   90.00
#
_symmetry.space_group_name_H-M   'P 1'
#
loop_
_entity.id
_entity.type
_entity.pdbx_description
1 polymer ?
#
loop_
_entity_poly.entity_id
_entity_poly.type
_entity_poly.pdbx_seq_one_letter_code
_entity_poly.pdbx_strand_id
1 'polypeptide(L)'
;MSAARSLLEIDKTHVVLNHPKGAGKNALQILNATHRVTPSRYKNMQSPWLAIEYKIDSVFVSAIMVPRVSPCLGCRDLWVAEANPSWVTDSIQLSARADQLDDGASLLMAVALACRNICSYFDHEIIESGNVVDVVSRKVSESNFQFHSTCSCRS
;
A
#
# COMPACT_ATOMS: atom_id res chain seq x y z
N MET A 1 -13.95 -30.90 29.03
CA MET A 1 -13.37 -30.05 27.96
C MET A 1 -12.20 -30.76 27.24
N SER A 2 -12.39 -31.99 26.75
CA SER A 2 -11.31 -32.76 26.06
C SER A 2 -11.65 -33.03 24.57
N ALA A 3 -12.91 -33.34 24.26
CA ALA A 3 -13.35 -33.67 22.90
C ALA A 3 -13.32 -32.50 21.89
N ALA A 4 -13.44 -31.25 22.34
CA ALA A 4 -13.36 -30.08 21.46
C ALA A 4 -11.92 -29.77 21.00
N ARG A 5 -10.90 -30.16 21.80
CA ARG A 5 -9.50 -30.03 21.41
C ARG A 5 -9.06 -31.10 20.42
N SER A 6 -9.59 -32.32 20.53
CA SER A 6 -9.25 -33.40 19.58
C SER A 6 -9.79 -33.13 18.17
N LEU A 7 -10.93 -32.44 18.04
CA LEU A 7 -11.47 -32.05 16.73
C LEU A 7 -10.60 -30.99 16.02
N LEU A 8 -9.92 -30.12 16.76
CA LEU A 8 -9.00 -29.12 16.19
C LEU A 8 -7.63 -29.70 15.80
N GLU A 9 -7.28 -30.90 16.28
CA GLU A 9 -6.04 -31.57 15.88
C GLU A 9 -6.19 -32.41 14.61
N ILE A 10 -7.41 -32.88 14.31
CA ILE A 10 -7.71 -33.71 13.14
C ILE A 10 -7.73 -32.89 11.84
N ASP A 11 -8.01 -31.59 11.92
CA ASP A 11 -8.03 -30.68 10.75
C ASP A 11 -6.71 -29.91 10.56
N LYS A 12 -5.59 -30.51 10.99
CA LYS A 12 -4.28 -30.19 10.42
C LYS A 12 -4.18 -30.88 9.05
N THR A 13 -5.11 -30.56 8.15
CA THR A 13 -4.83 -30.71 6.73
C THR A 13 -3.58 -29.87 6.49
N HIS A 14 -2.46 -30.56 6.30
CA HIS A 14 -1.22 -29.95 5.88
C HIS A 14 -1.49 -29.33 4.51
N VAL A 15 -1.98 -28.09 4.50
CA VAL A 15 -1.93 -27.23 3.33
C VAL A 15 -0.46 -26.95 3.13
N VAL A 16 0.22 -27.85 2.42
CA VAL A 16 1.54 -27.59 1.89
C VAL A 16 1.31 -26.57 0.79
N LEU A 17 1.48 -25.30 1.14
CA LEU A 17 1.60 -24.23 0.16
C LEU A 17 2.88 -24.50 -0.62
N ASN A 18 2.74 -25.23 -1.72
CA ASN A 18 3.80 -25.40 -2.69
C ASN A 18 3.92 -24.07 -3.44
N HIS A 19 4.64 -23.13 -2.85
CA HIS A 19 5.06 -21.94 -3.57
C HIS A 19 5.91 -22.41 -4.75
N PRO A 20 5.56 -22.08 -6.01
CA PRO A 20 6.43 -22.39 -7.13
C PRO A 20 7.81 -21.80 -6.83
N LYS A 21 8.81 -22.68 -6.73
CA LYS A 21 10.22 -22.28 -6.56
C LYS A 21 10.66 -21.59 -7.83
N GLY A 22 10.45 -20.29 -7.86
CA GLY A 22 10.58 -19.46 -9.04
C GLY A 22 9.38 -18.52 -9.11
N ALA A 23 9.42 -17.45 -8.30
CA ALA A 23 8.66 -16.27 -8.67
C ALA A 23 9.13 -15.90 -10.09
N GLY A 24 8.28 -16.14 -11.08
CA GLY A 24 8.48 -15.58 -12.41
C GLY A 24 8.72 -14.08 -12.28
N LYS A 25 9.34 -13.48 -13.30
CA LYS A 25 9.77 -12.08 -13.38
C LYS A 25 8.68 -11.01 -13.16
N ASN A 26 7.49 -11.40 -12.67
CA ASN A 26 6.29 -10.60 -12.47
C ASN A 26 5.87 -10.58 -10.98
N ALA A 27 6.82 -10.42 -10.06
CA ALA A 27 6.50 -10.32 -8.62
C ALA A 27 5.94 -8.92 -8.30
N LEU A 28 4.62 -8.80 -8.18
CA LEU A 28 3.98 -7.61 -7.61
C LEU A 28 4.34 -7.53 -6.12
N GLN A 29 4.80 -6.36 -5.66
CA GLN A 29 5.15 -6.13 -4.25
C GLN A 29 4.09 -5.27 -3.55
N ILE A 30 3.87 -5.52 -2.25
CA ILE A 30 2.95 -4.73 -1.43
C ILE A 30 3.76 -4.07 -0.32
N LEU A 31 3.66 -2.75 -0.20
CA LEU A 31 4.29 -1.94 0.82
C LEU A 31 3.25 -1.38 1.78
N ASN A 32 3.30 -1.78 3.03
CA ASN A 32 2.45 -1.21 4.08
C ASN A 32 3.28 -0.35 5.04
N ALA A 33 2.71 0.74 5.55
CA ALA A 33 3.31 1.56 6.59
C ALA A 33 2.24 2.21 7.48
N THR A 34 2.55 2.36 8.77
CA THR A 34 1.90 3.37 9.61
C THR A 34 2.53 4.72 9.29
N HIS A 35 1.70 5.71 9.00
CA HIS A 35 2.00 7.02 8.44
C HIS A 35 2.38 7.04 6.96
N ARG A 36 3.63 6.71 6.60
CA ARG A 36 4.18 6.93 5.24
C ARG A 36 5.21 5.88 4.87
N VAL A 37 5.20 5.46 3.61
CA VAL A 37 6.25 4.56 3.10
C VAL A 37 7.52 5.37 2.82
N THR A 38 8.61 5.05 3.53
CA THR A 38 9.90 5.70 3.33
C THR A 38 10.47 5.45 1.93
N PRO A 39 11.07 6.46 1.25
CA PRO A 39 11.61 6.30 -0.09
C PRO A 39 12.63 5.18 -0.26
N SER A 40 13.39 4.83 0.78
CA SER A 40 14.34 3.70 0.77
C SER A 40 13.67 2.36 0.45
N ARG A 41 12.37 2.21 0.72
CA ARG A 41 11.64 0.96 0.46
C ARG A 41 11.24 0.79 -0.99
N TYR A 42 11.02 1.87 -1.75
CA TYR A 42 10.53 1.78 -3.13
C TYR A 42 11.46 2.34 -4.21
N LYS A 43 12.45 3.19 -3.87
CA LYS A 43 13.32 3.88 -4.85
C LYS A 43 14.04 2.93 -5.81
N ASN A 44 14.40 1.73 -5.35
CA ASN A 44 15.16 0.75 -6.14
C ASN A 44 14.28 -0.42 -6.63
N MET A 45 12.97 -0.35 -6.44
CA MET A 45 12.07 -1.42 -6.90
C MET A 45 12.00 -1.44 -8.42
N GLN A 46 12.24 -2.62 -8.98
CA GLN A 46 12.18 -2.88 -10.43
C GLN A 46 10.92 -3.63 -10.84
N SER A 47 10.16 -4.15 -9.87
CA SER A 47 8.87 -4.78 -10.14
C SER A 47 7.73 -3.84 -9.77
N PRO A 48 6.53 -4.03 -10.35
CA PRO A 48 5.33 -3.31 -9.96
C PRO A 48 5.05 -3.46 -8.47
N TRP A 49 4.43 -2.45 -7.87
CA TRP A 49 4.13 -2.46 -6.45
C TRP A 49 2.91 -1.60 -6.10
N LEU A 50 2.31 -1.89 -4.95
CA LEU A 50 1.20 -1.13 -4.36
C LEU A 50 1.58 -0.69 -2.95
N ALA A 51 1.12 0.48 -2.54
CA ALA A 51 1.32 1.02 -1.21
C ALA A 51 0.01 1.12 -0.42
N ILE A 52 0.09 0.83 0.86
CA ILE A 52 -0.95 1.07 1.86
C ILE A 52 -0.32 1.92 2.97
N GLU A 53 -0.88 3.09 3.23
CA GLU A 53 -0.45 4.00 4.29
C GLU A 53 -1.60 4.29 5.24
N TYR A 54 -1.43 3.91 6.50
CA TYR A 54 -2.40 4.19 7.57
C TYR A 54 -2.07 5.51 8.23
N LYS A 55 -2.98 6.47 8.19
CA LYS A 55 -2.89 7.74 8.91
C LYS A 55 -3.91 7.75 10.05
N ILE A 56 -3.84 8.79 10.87
CA ILE A 56 -4.70 8.93 12.06
C ILE A 56 -6.18 8.97 11.68
N ASP A 57 -6.52 9.66 10.59
CA ASP A 57 -7.90 9.94 10.15
C ASP A 57 -8.24 9.26 8.83
N SER A 58 -7.27 8.63 8.17
CA SER A 58 -7.42 8.17 6.80
C SER A 58 -6.53 6.99 6.46
N VAL A 59 -6.95 6.20 5.48
CA VAL A 59 -6.12 5.15 4.87
C VAL A 59 -5.93 5.45 3.41
N PHE A 60 -4.68 5.50 2.98
CA PHE A 60 -4.34 5.65 1.56
C PHE A 60 -3.95 4.29 0.97
N VAL A 61 -4.56 3.94 -0.16
CA VAL A 61 -4.21 2.78 -0.98
C VAL A 61 -3.84 3.29 -2.36
N SER A 62 -2.62 3.06 -2.81
CA SER A 62 -2.20 3.53 -4.12
C SER A 62 -2.81 2.71 -5.27
N ALA A 63 -2.77 3.28 -6.47
CA ALA A 63 -2.78 2.49 -7.70
C ALA A 63 -1.55 1.55 -7.75
N ILE A 64 -1.56 0.61 -8.69
CA ILE A 64 -0.38 -0.21 -8.96
C ILE A 64 0.67 0.69 -9.62
N MET A 65 1.77 0.91 -8.92
CA MET A 65 2.89 1.68 -9.42
C MET A 65 3.82 0.78 -10.22
N VAL A 66 4.07 1.18 -11.46
CA VAL A 66 4.97 0.50 -12.39
C VAL A 66 6.22 1.37 -12.55
N PRO A 67 7.42 0.87 -12.19
CA PRO A 67 8.67 1.62 -12.29
C PRO A 67 8.84 2.24 -13.69
N ARG A 68 9.24 3.52 -13.75
CA ARG A 68 9.44 4.32 -14.97
C ARG A 68 8.20 4.60 -15.83
N VAL A 69 7.06 3.97 -15.54
CA VAL A 69 5.81 4.12 -16.30
C VAL A 69 4.79 4.96 -15.55
N SER A 70 4.63 4.75 -14.24
CA SER A 70 3.72 5.51 -13.40
C SER A 70 4.48 6.45 -12.46
N PRO A 71 3.84 7.53 -11.99
CA PRO A 71 4.42 8.35 -10.93
C PRO A 71 4.52 7.53 -9.63
N CYS A 72 5.57 7.77 -8.84
CA CYS A 72 5.78 7.07 -7.57
C CYS A 72 5.33 7.91 -6.37
N LEU A 73 5.35 7.33 -5.16
CA LEU A 73 5.07 8.07 -3.92
C LEU A 73 5.99 9.29 -3.71
N GLY A 74 7.19 9.27 -4.28
CA GLY A 74 8.10 10.43 -4.26
C GLY A 74 7.56 11.60 -5.08
N CYS A 75 6.90 11.34 -6.22
CA CYS A 75 6.22 12.40 -6.99
C CYS A 75 5.09 13.02 -6.17
N ARG A 76 4.26 12.19 -5.53
CA ARG A 76 3.20 12.65 -4.62
C ARG A 76 3.78 13.53 -3.52
N ASP A 77 4.81 13.05 -2.84
CA ASP A 77 5.38 13.75 -1.68
C ASP A 77 6.01 15.10 -2.06
N LEU A 78 6.59 15.22 -3.26
CA LEU A 78 7.08 16.49 -3.78
C LEU A 78 5.94 17.47 -4.08
N TRP A 79 4.87 17.03 -4.76
CA TRP A 79 3.70 17.89 -4.99
C TRP A 79 3.06 18.36 -3.68
N VAL A 80 2.96 17.47 -2.69
CA VAL A 80 2.41 17.85 -1.38
C VAL A 80 3.34 18.81 -0.64
N ALA A 81 4.67 18.64 -0.77
CA ALA A 81 5.64 19.57 -0.20
C ALA A 81 5.54 20.98 -0.80
N GLU A 82 5.32 21.09 -2.11
CA GLU A 82 5.13 22.37 -2.78
C GLU A 82 3.81 23.04 -2.40
N ALA A 83 2.76 22.24 -2.22
CA ALA A 83 1.44 22.73 -1.81
C ALA A 83 1.37 23.10 -0.32
N ASN A 84 2.24 22.55 0.53
CA ASN A 84 2.22 22.76 1.97
C ASN A 84 3.59 23.22 2.53
N PRO A 85 3.75 24.50 2.90
CA PRO A 85 4.97 25.02 3.51
C PRO A 85 5.39 24.33 4.82
N SER A 86 4.45 23.77 5.59
CA SER A 86 4.77 23.06 6.86
C SER A 86 5.18 21.60 6.66
N TRP A 87 5.20 21.13 5.42
CA TRP A 87 5.38 19.72 5.09
C TRP A 87 6.60 19.05 5.74
N VAL A 88 7.74 19.75 5.75
CA VAL A 88 8.98 19.20 6.31
C VAL A 88 8.83 18.94 7.81
N THR A 89 8.23 19.88 8.53
CA THR A 89 7.96 19.73 9.97
C THR A 89 7.00 18.57 10.22
N ASP A 90 5.90 18.50 9.47
CA ASP A 90 4.86 17.48 9.64
C ASP A 90 5.41 16.08 9.33
N SER A 91 6.16 15.95 8.24
CA SER A 91 6.72 14.66 7.80
C SER A 91 7.77 14.11 8.78
N ILE A 92 8.63 14.97 9.35
CA ILE A 92 9.60 14.55 10.37
C ILE A 92 8.88 14.08 11.63
N GLN A 93 7.90 14.85 12.13
CA GLN A 93 7.16 14.47 13.32
C GLN A 93 6.39 13.16 13.16
N LEU A 94 5.77 12.94 12.00
CA LEU A 94 5.06 11.69 11.70
C LEU A 94 6.02 10.50 11.56
N SER A 95 7.20 10.70 10.97
CA SER A 95 8.18 9.61 10.82
C SER A 95 8.77 9.11 12.13
N ALA A 96 8.75 9.93 13.19
CA ALA A 96 9.26 9.59 14.50
C ALA A 96 8.23 8.90 15.41
N ARG A 97 6.95 8.85 14.99
CA ARG A 97 5.88 8.20 15.75
C ARG A 97 5.86 6.70 15.49
N ALA A 98 5.70 5.94 16.57
CA ALA A 98 5.54 4.49 16.54
C ALA A 98 4.07 4.08 16.77
N ASP A 99 3.13 4.90 16.30
CA ASP A 99 1.70 4.67 16.49
C ASP A 99 1.27 3.46 15.64
N GLN A 100 0.44 2.61 16.22
CA GLN A 100 -0.25 1.55 15.49
C GLN A 100 -1.62 2.09 15.05
N LEU A 101 -1.77 2.31 13.74
CA LEU A 101 -2.92 3.01 13.13
C LEU A 101 -3.79 2.11 12.25
N ASP A 102 -3.54 0.81 12.26
CA ASP A 102 -4.32 -0.19 11.53
C ASP A 102 -5.44 -0.77 12.41
N ASP A 103 -6.49 0.02 12.66
CA ASP A 103 -7.70 -0.54 13.27
C ASP A 103 -8.38 -1.54 12.32
N GLY A 104 -9.16 -2.47 12.88
CA GLY A 104 -9.73 -3.58 12.11
C GLY A 104 -10.58 -3.13 10.90
N ALA A 105 -11.30 -2.02 11.02
CA ALA A 105 -12.13 -1.51 9.91
C ALA A 105 -11.25 -0.92 8.79
N SER A 106 -10.28 -0.09 9.16
CA SER A 106 -9.30 0.48 8.22
C SER A 106 -8.50 -0.60 7.50
N LEU A 107 -8.05 -1.63 8.22
CA LEU A 107 -7.34 -2.76 7.64
C LEU A 107 -8.19 -3.48 6.59
N LEU A 108 -9.44 -3.81 6.90
CA LEU A 108 -10.34 -4.49 5.97
C LEU A 108 -10.63 -3.64 4.73
N MET A 109 -10.86 -2.34 4.89
CA MET A 109 -11.06 -1.42 3.76
C MET A 109 -9.81 -1.33 2.88
N ALA A 110 -8.63 -1.20 3.51
CA ALA A 110 -7.36 -1.15 2.79
C ALA A 110 -7.11 -2.41 1.96
N VAL A 111 -7.33 -3.57 2.57
CA VAL A 111 -7.14 -4.87 1.91
C VAL A 111 -8.16 -5.06 0.79
N ALA A 112 -9.42 -4.68 0.98
CA ALA A 112 -10.43 -4.78 -0.07
C ALA A 112 -10.05 -3.93 -1.30
N LEU A 113 -9.60 -2.68 -1.09
CA LEU A 113 -9.15 -1.80 -2.16
C LEU A 113 -7.86 -2.29 -2.82
N ALA A 114 -6.90 -2.78 -2.03
CA ALA A 114 -5.66 -3.36 -2.54
C ALA A 114 -5.95 -4.60 -3.39
N CYS A 115 -6.77 -5.53 -2.91
CA CYS A 115 -7.19 -6.71 -3.65
C CYS A 115 -7.86 -6.34 -4.97
N ARG A 116 -8.78 -5.36 -4.98
CA ARG A 116 -9.38 -4.85 -6.22
C ARG A 116 -8.32 -4.40 -7.22
N ASN A 117 -7.36 -3.57 -6.78
CA ASN A 117 -6.30 -3.06 -7.65
C ASN A 117 -5.37 -4.16 -8.16
N ILE A 118 -5.08 -5.16 -7.33
CA ILE A 118 -4.25 -6.32 -7.69
C ILE A 118 -4.97 -7.19 -8.73
N CYS A 119 -6.24 -7.52 -8.50
CA CYS A 119 -7.05 -8.31 -9.44
C CYS A 119 -7.15 -7.61 -10.79
N SER A 120 -7.57 -6.34 -10.82
CA SER A 120 -7.63 -5.54 -12.05
C SER A 120 -6.29 -5.52 -12.80
N TYR A 121 -5.16 -5.40 -12.08
CA TYR A 121 -3.84 -5.44 -12.73
C TYR A 121 -3.54 -6.77 -13.42
N PHE A 122 -3.90 -7.91 -12.81
CA PHE A 122 -3.73 -9.22 -13.44
C PHE A 122 -4.75 -9.47 -14.57
N ASP A 123 -5.91 -8.83 -14.50
CA ASP A 123 -6.92 -8.81 -15.55
C ASP A 123 -6.57 -7.81 -16.68
N HIS A 124 -5.40 -7.15 -16.60
CA HIS A 124 -4.90 -6.15 -17.56
C HIS A 124 -5.77 -4.87 -17.62
N GLU A 125 -6.55 -4.62 -16.58
CA GLU A 125 -7.25 -3.35 -16.36
C GLU A 125 -6.36 -2.38 -15.58
N ILE A 126 -6.09 -1.21 -16.16
CA ILE A 126 -5.22 -0.21 -15.53
C ILE A 126 -6.08 0.70 -14.66
N ILE A 127 -5.94 0.57 -13.35
CA ILE A 127 -6.45 1.54 -12.39
C ILE A 127 -5.36 2.58 -12.16
N GLU A 128 -5.54 3.78 -12.72
CA GLU A 128 -4.54 4.86 -12.65
C GLU A 128 -4.57 5.61 -11.31
N SER A 129 -5.70 5.60 -10.61
CA SER A 129 -5.91 6.33 -9.36
C SER A 129 -5.85 5.43 -8.14
N GLY A 130 -5.16 5.89 -7.10
CA GLY A 130 -5.32 5.34 -5.76
C GLY A 130 -6.62 5.80 -5.11
N ASN A 131 -6.79 5.41 -3.86
CA ASN A 131 -7.91 5.79 -3.01
C ASN A 131 -7.43 6.31 -1.67
N VAL A 132 -8.18 7.26 -1.13
CA VAL A 132 -8.10 7.67 0.27
C VAL A 132 -9.45 7.33 0.90
N VAL A 133 -9.41 6.62 2.02
CA VAL A 133 -10.57 6.31 2.83
C VAL A 133 -10.49 7.19 4.07
N ASP A 134 -11.51 8.00 4.32
CA ASP A 134 -11.66 8.70 5.59
C ASP A 134 -12.22 7.71 6.64
N VAL A 135 -11.50 7.51 7.74
CA VAL A 135 -11.80 6.46 8.73
C VAL A 135 -13.11 6.75 9.48
N VAL A 136 -13.42 8.03 9.71
CA VAL A 136 -14.58 8.45 10.49
C VAL A 136 -15.86 8.36 9.66
N SER A 137 -15.86 8.98 8.50
CA SER A 137 -17.01 9.06 7.58
C SER A 137 -17.16 7.83 6.69
N ARG A 138 -16.10 7.00 6.58
CA ARG A 138 -16.02 5.84 5.67
C ARG A 138 -16.16 6.21 4.20
N LYS A 139 -15.96 7.50 3.87
CA LYS A 139 -16.01 7.98 2.50
C LYS A 139 -14.73 7.58 1.77
N VAL A 140 -14.89 7.02 0.57
CA VAL A 140 -13.77 6.74 -0.34
C VAL A 140 -13.69 7.87 -1.36
N SER A 141 -12.51 8.45 -1.51
CA SER A 141 -12.18 9.42 -2.57
C SER A 141 -11.03 8.90 -3.41
N GLU A 142 -11.00 9.28 -4.68
CA GLU A 142 -9.87 9.00 -5.56
C GLU A 142 -8.67 9.88 -5.23
N SER A 143 -7.48 9.34 -5.44
CA SER A 143 -6.22 10.05 -5.29
C SER A 143 -5.34 9.75 -6.49
N ASN A 144 -5.10 10.76 -7.30
CA ASN A 144 -4.17 10.70 -8.42
C ASN A 144 -3.09 11.78 -8.25
N PHE A 145 -1.88 11.50 -8.73
CA PHE A 145 -0.78 12.45 -8.71
C PHE A 145 0.04 12.28 -9.99
N GLN A 146 0.59 13.38 -10.49
CA GLN A 146 1.37 13.39 -11.74
C GLN A 146 2.85 13.19 -11.46
N PHE A 147 3.63 12.88 -12.51
CA PHE A 147 5.08 12.92 -12.43
C PHE A 147 5.55 14.31 -11.98
N HIS A 148 6.44 14.34 -10.99
CA HIS A 148 7.07 15.57 -10.55
C HIS A 148 8.40 15.77 -11.29
N SER A 149 8.69 17.01 -11.71
CA SER A 149 9.88 17.35 -12.52
C SER A 149 11.20 17.02 -11.82
N THR A 150 11.23 17.14 -10.49
CA THR A 150 12.41 16.85 -9.66
C THR A 150 12.50 15.39 -9.20
N CYS A 151 11.50 14.55 -9.51
CA CYS A 151 11.53 13.14 -9.12
C CYS A 151 12.28 12.29 -10.15
N SER A 152 13.25 11.51 -9.68
CA SER A 152 14.05 10.61 -10.52
C SER A 152 13.35 9.27 -10.85
N CYS A 153 12.05 9.13 -10.63
CA CYS A 153 11.36 7.85 -10.85
C CYS A 153 11.05 7.56 -12.32
N ARG A 154 11.15 8.57 -13.19
CA ARG A 154 10.96 8.45 -14.64
C ARG A 154 12.26 8.11 -15.38
N SER A 155 13.41 8.43 -14.79
CA SER A 155 14.75 8.24 -15.36
C SER A 155 15.28 6.82 -15.25
#